data_AF-A0A2K9EL03-F1
#
_entry.id   AF-A0A2K9EL03-F1
#
_cell.length_a   1.000
_cell.length_b   1.000
_cell.length_c   1.000
_cell.angle_alpha   90.00
_cell.angle_beta   90.00
_cell.angle_gamma   90.00
#
_symmetry.space_group_name_H-M   'P 1'
#
loop_
_entity.id
_entity.type
_entity.pdbx_description
1 polymer ?
#
loop_
_entity_poly.entity_id
_entity_poly.type
_entity_poly.pdbx_seq_one_letter_code
_entity_poly.pdbx_strand_id
1 'polypeptide(L)'
;MLAREFEVTRSAVSQIKTREMGSSTASTTTGKTVGIRLSKTEIAALERLKDRRGYATNSDALRSLLRLAVGLLEFEPEEARALAGIQTELHKIGVNINQIALAANRGKTDLLQNQWREINELRRVLPETRNFLKTVVDEQRRKGVRLYEKYSGADHV
;
A
#
# COMPACT_ATOMS: atom_id res chain seq x y z
N MET A 1 -13.46 -20.14 7.11
CA MET A 1 -13.79 -20.46 8.51
C MET A 1 -14.47 -19.28 9.19
N LEU A 2 -13.88 -18.08 9.23
CA LEU A 2 -14.45 -16.89 9.89
C LEU A 2 -15.96 -16.61 9.65
N ALA A 3 -16.46 -16.68 8.42
CA ALA A 3 -17.88 -16.39 8.13
C ALA A 3 -18.88 -17.29 8.88
N ARG A 4 -18.50 -18.55 9.11
CA ARG A 4 -19.36 -19.55 9.77
C ARG A 4 -19.30 -19.46 11.30
N GLU A 5 -18.21 -18.90 11.81
CA GLU A 5 -17.92 -18.73 13.24
C GLU A 5 -18.61 -17.49 13.81
N PHE A 6 -18.78 -16.44 13.00
CA PHE A 6 -19.41 -15.19 13.39
C PHE A 6 -20.82 -15.00 12.80
N GLU A 7 -21.42 -16.07 12.24
CA GLU A 7 -22.74 -16.04 11.56
C GLU A 7 -22.92 -14.91 10.52
N VAL A 8 -21.82 -14.44 9.94
CA VAL A 8 -21.82 -13.36 8.95
C VAL A 8 -21.63 -13.92 7.56
N THR A 9 -22.29 -13.32 6.57
CA THR A 9 -22.13 -13.75 5.18
C THR A 9 -20.68 -13.56 4.72
N ARG A 10 -20.21 -14.39 3.78
CA ARG A 10 -18.87 -14.23 3.18
C ARG A 10 -18.70 -12.84 2.53
N SER A 11 -19.79 -12.25 2.04
CA SER A 11 -19.84 -10.88 1.56
C SER A 11 -19.57 -9.87 2.67
N ALA A 12 -20.19 -10.03 3.85
CA ALA A 12 -19.93 -9.17 5.01
C ALA A 12 -18.47 -9.28 5.51
N VAL A 13 -17.90 -10.49 5.57
CA VAL A 13 -16.47 -10.66 5.91
C VAL A 13 -15.57 -10.00 4.87
N SER A 14 -15.90 -10.14 3.58
CA SER A 14 -15.17 -9.47 2.49
C SER A 14 -15.31 -7.96 2.57
N GLN A 15 -16.49 -7.43 2.88
CA GLN A 15 -16.75 -6.00 3.04
C GLN A 15 -16.04 -5.43 4.27
N ILE A 16 -16.03 -6.13 5.40
CA ILE A 16 -15.28 -5.72 6.59
C ILE A 16 -13.78 -5.73 6.29
N LYS A 17 -13.27 -6.80 5.68
CA LYS A 17 -11.88 -6.88 5.24
C LYS A 17 -11.52 -5.80 4.22
N THR A 18 -12.44 -5.47 3.31
CA THR A 18 -12.28 -4.39 2.32
C THR A 18 -12.45 -3.01 2.96
N ARG A 19 -13.19 -2.87 4.06
CA ARG A 19 -13.35 -1.63 4.82
C ARG A 19 -12.17 -1.39 5.76
N GLU A 20 -11.57 -2.44 6.32
CA GLU A 20 -10.30 -2.37 7.05
C GLU A 20 -9.12 -2.13 6.11
N MET A 21 -9.01 -2.89 5.00
CA MET A 21 -7.95 -2.69 4.00
C MET A 21 -8.16 -1.44 3.13
N GLY A 22 -9.42 -1.03 2.95
CA GLY A 22 -9.85 0.14 2.19
C GLY A 22 -10.20 1.32 3.08
N SER A 23 -9.89 1.26 4.38
CA SER A 23 -9.66 2.46 5.19
C SER A 23 -8.38 3.12 4.70
N SER A 24 -8.48 3.66 3.49
CA SER A 24 -7.60 4.71 3.05
C SER A 24 -7.84 5.86 4.01
N THR A 25 -7.05 5.89 5.07
CA THR A 25 -6.89 7.01 6.00
C THR A 25 -6.17 8.17 5.30
N ALA A 26 -6.60 8.50 4.08
CA ALA A 26 -6.63 9.89 3.65
C ALA A 26 -7.73 10.59 4.46
N SER A 27 -7.59 10.60 5.79
CA SER A 27 -8.47 11.34 6.69
C SER A 27 -8.05 12.80 6.65
N THR A 28 -8.17 13.41 5.48
CA THR A 28 -8.21 14.87 5.36
C THR A 28 -9.56 15.40 5.85
N THR A 29 -10.57 14.54 5.94
CA THR A 29 -11.96 14.89 6.27
C THR A 29 -12.27 14.88 7.78
N THR A 30 -11.41 14.31 8.63
CA THR A 30 -11.65 14.22 10.10
C THR A 30 -10.56 14.92 10.95
N GLY A 31 -9.61 15.63 10.33
CA GLY A 31 -8.52 16.29 11.05
C GLY A 31 -8.89 17.69 11.58
N LYS A 32 -8.22 18.13 12.67
CA LYS A 32 -8.29 19.52 13.15
C LYS A 32 -7.27 20.38 12.41
N THR A 33 -7.69 21.56 11.95
CA THR A 33 -6.78 22.52 11.29
C THR A 33 -5.78 23.09 12.28
N VAL A 34 -4.49 22.99 11.95
CA VAL A 34 -3.40 23.65 12.68
C VAL A 34 -2.87 24.78 11.81
N GLY A 35 -2.94 26.02 12.31
CA GLY A 35 -2.37 27.20 11.66
C GLY A 35 -1.01 27.54 12.25
N ILE A 36 -0.01 27.76 11.40
CA ILE A 36 1.33 28.20 11.78
C ILE A 36 1.69 29.47 11.02
N ARG A 37 2.50 30.34 11.64
CA ARG A 37 3.12 31.49 10.95
C ARG A 37 4.52 31.09 10.54
N LEU A 38 4.82 31.25 9.26
CA LEU A 38 6.14 31.00 8.69
C LEU A 38 6.69 32.31 8.15
N SER A 39 7.97 32.56 8.41
CA SER A 39 8.76 33.58 7.74
C SER A 39 8.85 33.31 6.23
N LYS A 40 9.21 34.33 5.45
CA LYS A 40 9.39 34.19 3.99
C LYS A 40 10.44 33.12 3.64
N THR A 41 11.49 32.99 4.46
CA THR A 41 12.54 31.99 4.31
C THR A 41 12.03 30.57 4.58
N GLU A 42 11.18 30.38 5.58
CA GLU A 42 10.59 29.07 5.89
C GLU A 42 9.56 28.66 4.83
N ILE A 43 8.79 29.60 4.29
CA ILE A 43 7.89 29.33 3.15
C ILE A 43 8.71 28.86 1.95
N ALA A 44 9.81 29.53 1.62
CA ALA A 44 10.68 29.11 0.52
C ALA A 44 11.32 27.74 0.77
N ALA A 45 11.67 27.40 2.02
CA ALA A 45 12.17 26.09 2.38
C ALA A 45 11.10 24.99 2.23
N LEU A 46 9.84 25.29 2.58
CA LEU A 46 8.71 24.38 2.42
C LEU A 46 8.40 24.10 0.94
N GLU A 47 8.43 25.11 0.08
CA GLU A 47 8.25 24.91 -1.37
C GLU A 47 9.37 24.03 -1.96
N ARG A 48 10.64 24.30 -1.61
CA ARG A 48 11.76 23.44 -2.02
C ARG A 48 11.65 22.01 -1.49
N LEU A 49 11.04 21.81 -0.32
CA LEU A 49 10.79 20.48 0.23
C LEU A 49 9.72 19.77 -0.60
N LYS A 50 8.63 20.44 -0.95
CA LYS A 50 7.57 19.89 -1.81
C LYS A 50 8.12 19.46 -3.16
N ASP A 51 8.93 20.30 -3.79
CA ASP A 51 9.53 20.00 -5.10
C ASP A 51 10.45 18.78 -5.03
N ARG A 52 11.35 18.72 -4.03
CA ARG A 52 12.30 17.61 -3.88
C ARG A 52 11.65 16.27 -3.55
N ARG A 53 10.51 16.29 -2.85
CA ARG A 53 9.84 15.10 -2.31
C ARG A 53 8.55 14.76 -3.07
N GLY A 54 8.15 15.58 -4.03
CA GLY A 54 6.96 15.38 -4.86
C GLY A 54 5.63 15.49 -4.10
N TYR A 55 5.54 16.33 -3.07
CA TYR A 55 4.28 16.55 -2.35
C TYR A 55 3.35 17.51 -3.09
N ALA A 56 2.08 17.13 -3.25
CA ALA A 56 1.08 17.94 -3.95
C ALA A 56 0.65 19.17 -3.15
N THR A 57 0.63 19.10 -1.82
CA THR A 57 0.14 20.18 -0.95
C THR A 57 1.07 20.47 0.23
N ASN A 58 0.96 21.68 0.80
CA ASN A 58 1.68 22.06 2.02
C ASN A 58 1.30 21.14 3.19
N SER A 59 0.04 20.73 3.25
CA SER A 59 -0.42 19.81 4.29
C SER A 59 0.20 18.42 4.16
N ASP A 60 0.46 17.94 2.94
CA ASP A 60 1.14 16.65 2.75
C ASP A 60 2.60 16.72 3.21
N ALA A 61 3.30 17.78 2.83
CA ALA A 61 4.67 18.03 3.28
C ALA A 61 4.77 18.16 4.81
N LEU A 62 3.88 18.92 5.44
CA LEU A 62 3.87 19.11 6.89
C LEU A 62 3.50 17.84 7.66
N ARG A 63 2.52 17.07 7.17
CA ARG A 63 2.19 15.77 7.79
C ARG A 63 3.36 14.79 7.69
N SER A 64 4.06 14.78 6.56
CA SER A 64 5.23 13.92 6.39
C SER A 64 6.38 14.30 7.31
N LEU A 65 6.68 15.60 7.42
CA LEU A 65 7.67 16.12 8.37
C LEU A 65 7.31 15.78 9.82
N LEU A 66 6.06 15.99 10.22
CA LEU A 66 5.59 15.67 11.56
C LEU A 66 5.79 14.19 11.86
N ARG A 67 5.47 13.33 10.90
CA ARG A 67 5.59 11.88 11.06
C ARG A 67 7.06 11.46 11.16
N LEU A 68 7.91 11.97 10.27
CA LEU A 68 9.35 11.75 10.33
C LEU A 68 9.93 12.15 11.70
N ALA A 69 9.54 13.31 12.21
CA ALA A 69 10.03 13.84 13.49
C ALA A 69 9.68 12.94 14.69
N VAL A 70 8.57 12.21 14.62
CA VAL A 70 8.17 11.24 15.67
C VAL A 70 8.63 9.80 15.37
N GLY A 71 9.56 9.63 14.43
CA GLY A 71 10.17 8.33 14.11
C GLY A 71 9.29 7.40 13.28
N LEU A 72 8.28 7.94 12.59
CA LEU A 72 7.48 7.18 11.65
C LEU A 72 8.25 6.97 10.35
N LEU A 73 8.39 5.70 9.93
CA LEU A 73 8.92 5.38 8.62
C LEU A 73 7.89 5.80 7.57
N GLU A 74 8.21 6.80 6.77
CA GLU A 74 7.49 7.12 5.55
C GLU A 74 8.40 6.86 4.36
N PHE A 75 7.92 6.07 3.40
CA PHE A 75 8.55 6.03 2.09
C PHE A 75 8.34 7.37 1.40
N GLU A 76 9.32 7.75 0.61
CA GLU A 76 9.13 8.87 -0.30
C GLU A 76 7.95 8.59 -1.23
N PRO A 77 7.15 9.62 -1.58
CA PRO A 77 6.00 9.44 -2.47
C PRO A 77 6.37 8.77 -3.80
N GLU A 78 7.60 8.97 -4.28
CA GLU A 78 8.14 8.30 -5.45
C GLU A 78 8.43 6.81 -5.19
N GLU A 79 9.08 6.46 -4.08
CA GLU A 79 9.36 5.08 -3.69
C GLU A 79 8.08 4.28 -3.45
N ALA A 80 7.09 4.89 -2.78
CA ALA A 80 5.78 4.30 -2.57
C ALA A 80 5.06 4.02 -3.91
N ARG A 81 5.13 4.97 -4.85
CA ARG A 81 4.60 4.80 -6.21
C ARG A 81 5.35 3.72 -6.99
N ALA A 82 6.67 3.66 -6.88
CA ALA A 82 7.48 2.63 -7.51
C ALA A 82 7.10 1.22 -7.00
N LEU A 83 6.95 1.05 -5.69
CA LEU A 83 6.52 -0.22 -5.09
C LEU A 83 5.10 -0.62 -5.53
N ALA A 84 4.16 0.32 -5.62
CA ALA A 84 2.83 0.08 -6.16
C ALA A 84 2.87 -0.28 -7.66
N GLY A 85 3.78 0.33 -8.42
CA GLY A 85 4.05 0.00 -9.82
C GLY A 85 4.54 -1.44 -9.97
N ILE A 86 5.54 -1.85 -9.18
CA ILE A 86 6.06 -3.22 -9.17
C ILE A 86 4.94 -4.22 -8.84
N GLN A 87 4.09 -3.92 -7.85
CA GLN A 87 2.95 -4.77 -7.52
C GLN A 87 1.99 -4.95 -8.71
N THR A 88 1.74 -3.88 -9.46
CA THR A 88 0.87 -3.88 -10.64
C THR A 88 1.47 -4.71 -11.77
N GLU A 89 2.77 -4.57 -12.03
CA GLU A 89 3.46 -5.38 -13.03
C GLU A 89 3.50 -6.86 -12.67
N LEU A 90 3.77 -7.21 -11.40
CA LEU A 90 3.69 -8.60 -10.93
C LEU A 90 2.28 -9.19 -11.13
N HIS A 91 1.23 -8.38 -10.97
CA HIS A 91 -0.13 -8.82 -11.25
C HIS A 91 -0.33 -9.14 -12.74
N LYS A 92 0.11 -8.26 -13.64
CA LYS A 92 0.02 -8.47 -15.09
C LYS A 92 0.78 -9.72 -15.52
N ILE A 93 1.99 -9.92 -15.01
CA ILE A 93 2.80 -11.12 -15.28
C ILE A 93 2.04 -12.38 -14.85
N GLY A 94 1.45 -12.37 -13.64
CA GLY A 94 0.64 -13.49 -13.15
C GLY A 94 -0.60 -13.79 -14.02
N VAL A 95 -1.28 -12.74 -14.53
CA VAL A 95 -2.40 -12.89 -15.47
C VAL A 95 -1.93 -13.56 -16.76
N ASN A 96 -0.83 -13.09 -17.36
CA ASN A 96 -0.29 -13.66 -18.59
C ASN A 96 0.09 -15.14 -18.42
N ILE A 97 0.72 -15.50 -17.30
CA ILE A 97 1.10 -16.90 -17.02
C ILE A 97 -0.14 -17.79 -16.88
N ASN A 98 -1.19 -17.31 -16.21
CA ASN A 98 -2.46 -18.05 -16.15
C ASN A 98 -3.11 -18.20 -17.53
N GLN A 99 -3.02 -17.20 -18.40
CA GLN A 99 -3.51 -17.29 -19.77
C GLN A 99 -2.75 -18.32 -20.58
N ILE A 100 -1.42 -18.38 -20.47
CA ILE A 100 -0.58 -19.40 -21.13
C ILE A 100 -1.01 -20.81 -20.66
N ALA A 101 -1.14 -21.00 -19.34
CA ALA A 101 -1.59 -22.27 -18.79
C ALA A 101 -2.99 -22.68 -19.30
N LEU A 102 -3.93 -21.72 -19.38
CA LEU A 102 -5.28 -21.96 -19.91
C LEU A 102 -5.29 -22.26 -21.41
N ALA A 103 -4.46 -21.57 -22.20
CA ALA A 103 -4.32 -21.82 -23.63
C ALA A 103 -3.76 -23.22 -23.88
N ALA A 104 -2.75 -23.62 -23.11
CA ALA A 104 -2.17 -24.95 -23.19
C ALA A 104 -3.16 -26.05 -22.76
N ASN A 105 -3.89 -25.86 -21.66
CA ASN A 105 -4.95 -26.78 -21.25
C ASN A 105 -6.07 -26.94 -22.29
N ARG A 106 -6.29 -25.93 -23.14
CA ARG A 106 -7.27 -25.94 -24.22
C ARG A 106 -6.71 -26.48 -25.55
N GLY A 107 -5.46 -26.96 -25.55
CA GLY A 107 -4.77 -27.43 -26.76
C GLY A 107 -4.43 -26.33 -27.76
N LYS A 108 -4.49 -25.05 -27.37
CA LYS A 108 -4.15 -23.91 -28.25
C LYS A 108 -2.65 -23.65 -28.32
N THR A 109 -1.88 -24.25 -27.42
CA THR A 109 -0.42 -24.15 -27.35
C THR A 109 0.09 -25.47 -26.79
N ASP A 110 1.15 -26.03 -27.40
CA ASP A 110 1.79 -27.22 -26.87
C ASP A 110 2.97 -26.81 -25.99
N LEU A 111 3.03 -27.37 -24.79
CA LEU A 111 4.06 -27.06 -23.81
C LEU A 111 4.78 -28.35 -23.44
N LEU A 112 6.11 -28.30 -23.51
CA LEU A 112 6.96 -29.38 -23.06
C LEU A 112 6.87 -29.56 -21.53
N GLN A 113 7.20 -30.75 -21.04
CA GLN A 113 7.10 -31.09 -19.62
C GLN A 113 7.93 -30.14 -18.71
N ASN A 114 9.10 -29.69 -19.17
CA ASN A 114 9.92 -28.70 -18.46
C ASN A 114 9.24 -27.33 -18.40
N GLN A 115 8.59 -26.89 -19.47
CA GLN A 115 7.86 -25.62 -19.52
C GLN A 115 6.62 -25.65 -18.60
N TRP A 116 5.93 -26.79 -18.53
CA TRP A 116 4.86 -26.98 -17.56
C TRP A 116 5.33 -26.86 -16.11
N ARG A 117 6.50 -27.44 -15.81
CA ARG A 117 7.10 -27.33 -14.48
C ARG A 117 7.44 -25.88 -14.14
N GLU A 118 8.05 -25.14 -15.07
CA GLU A 118 8.38 -23.71 -14.89
C GLU A 118 7.13 -22.85 -14.70
N ILE A 119 6.09 -23.04 -15.51
CA ILE A 119 4.81 -22.32 -15.38
C ILE A 119 4.16 -22.61 -14.03
N ASN A 120 4.16 -23.87 -13.59
CA ASN A 120 3.58 -24.22 -12.30
C ASN A 120 4.37 -23.64 -11.12
N GLU A 121 5.70 -23.56 -11.24
CA GLU A 121 6.55 -22.86 -10.27
C GLU A 121 6.14 -21.38 -10.18
N LEU A 122 6.09 -20.68 -11.31
CA LEU A 122 5.73 -19.26 -11.34
C LEU A 122 4.31 -19.01 -10.80
N ARG A 123 3.35 -19.89 -11.10
CA ARG A 123 1.98 -19.81 -10.56
C ARG A 123 1.91 -20.01 -9.05
N ARG A 124 2.92 -20.65 -8.46
CA ARG A 124 3.07 -20.81 -7.01
C ARG A 124 3.74 -19.59 -6.36
N VAL A 125 4.87 -19.12 -6.91
CA VAL A 125 5.71 -18.09 -6.27
C VAL A 125 5.21 -16.66 -6.50
N LEU A 126 4.64 -16.35 -7.66
CA LEU A 126 4.19 -14.98 -7.96
C LEU A 126 3.10 -14.47 -7.02
N PRO A 127 2.07 -15.27 -6.65
CA PRO A 127 1.10 -14.86 -5.65
C PRO A 127 1.73 -14.58 -4.28
N GLU A 128 2.68 -15.41 -3.84
CA GLU A 128 3.40 -15.23 -2.56
C GLU A 128 4.19 -13.92 -2.56
N THR A 129 4.98 -13.68 -3.61
CA THR A 129 5.79 -12.47 -3.77
C THR A 129 4.93 -11.21 -3.82
N ARG A 130 3.82 -11.25 -4.57
CA ARG A 130 2.86 -10.13 -4.65
C ARG A 130 2.21 -9.86 -3.29
N ASN A 131 1.84 -10.91 -2.55
CA ASN A 131 1.21 -10.75 -1.24
C ASN A 131 2.19 -10.21 -0.20
N PHE A 132 3.45 -10.64 -0.26
CA PHE A 132 4.52 -10.08 0.57
C PHE A 132 4.71 -8.60 0.28
N LEU A 133 4.85 -8.21 -0.98
CA LEU A 133 5.00 -6.80 -1.37
C LEU A 133 3.78 -5.97 -0.96
N LYS A 134 2.56 -6.51 -1.14
CA LYS A 134 1.34 -5.87 -0.63
C LYS A 134 1.40 -5.67 0.87
N THR A 135 1.87 -6.67 1.61
CA THR A 135 1.98 -6.62 3.07
C THR A 135 2.98 -5.57 3.50
N VAL A 136 4.13 -5.45 2.82
CA VAL A 136 5.11 -4.40 3.08
C VAL A 136 4.51 -3.01 2.84
N VAL A 137 3.84 -2.79 1.69
CA VAL A 137 3.20 -1.51 1.38
C VAL A 137 2.08 -1.17 2.37
N ASP A 138 1.22 -2.15 2.69
CA ASP A 138 0.13 -1.97 3.65
C ASP A 138 0.66 -1.73 5.07
N GLU A 139 1.71 -2.45 5.49
CA GLU A 139 2.27 -2.35 6.83
C GLU A 139 3.01 -1.03 7.04
N GLN A 140 3.63 -0.49 6.00
CA GLN A 140 4.18 0.87 6.02
C GLN A 140 3.08 1.90 6.22
N ARG A 141 1.97 1.77 5.47
CA ARG A 141 0.79 2.61 5.65
C ARG A 141 0.19 2.48 7.05
N ARG A 142 0.11 1.26 7.60
CA ARG A 142 -0.44 0.98 8.95
C ARG A 142 0.46 1.41 10.09
N LYS A 143 1.78 1.20 10.00
CA LYS A 143 2.75 1.68 11.01
C LYS A 143 2.71 3.20 11.07
N GLY A 144 2.66 3.87 9.91
CA GLY A 144 2.35 5.30 9.78
C GLY A 144 1.19 5.77 10.68
N VAL A 145 0.07 5.03 10.64
CA VAL A 145 -1.15 5.35 11.38
C VAL A 145 -1.07 4.96 12.86
N ARG A 146 -0.65 3.73 13.19
CA ARG A 146 -0.67 3.22 14.57
C ARG A 146 0.34 3.91 15.49
N LEU A 147 1.53 4.22 14.98
CA LEU A 147 2.53 4.95 15.76
C LEU A 147 2.09 6.41 15.96
N TYR A 148 1.37 7.01 15.00
CA TYR A 148 0.71 8.30 15.22
C TYR A 148 -0.37 8.23 16.31
N GLU A 149 -1.23 7.21 16.27
CA GLU A 149 -2.25 6.96 17.31
C GLU A 149 -1.60 6.76 18.69
N LYS A 150 -0.53 5.95 18.77
CA LYS A 150 0.23 5.71 20.01
C LYS A 150 0.89 6.99 20.54
N TYR A 151 1.47 7.81 19.67
CA TYR A 151 2.03 9.11 20.05
C TYR A 151 0.93 10.04 20.59
N SER A 152 -0.20 10.16 19.88
CA SER A 152 -1.34 10.98 20.32
C SER A 152 -2.03 10.48 21.59
N GLY A 153 -1.92 9.18 21.90
CA GLY A 153 -2.49 8.58 23.12
C GLY A 153 -1.53 8.57 24.33
N ALA A 154 -0.24 8.86 24.13
CA ALA A 154 0.75 8.93 25.21
C ALA A 154 0.78 10.31 25.93
N ASP A 155 0.20 11.34 25.32
CA ASP A 155 0.20 12.73 25.82
C ASP A 155 -1.05 13.09 26.64
N HIS A 156 -1.77 12.10 27.18
CA HIS A 156 -2.89 12.29 28.12
C HIS A 156 -2.63 11.57 29.44
N VAL A 157 -1.56 11.96 30.14
CA VAL A 157 -1.37 11.81 31.60
C VAL A 157 -0.70 13.06 32.13
#